data_AF-A0AAD1ZP38-F1
#
_entry.id   AF-A0AAD1ZP38-F1
#
_cell.length_a   1.000
_cell.length_b   1.000
_cell.length_c   1.000
_cell.angle_alpha   90.00
_cell.angle_beta   90.00
_cell.angle_gamma   90.00
#
_symmetry.space_group_name_H-M   'P 1'
#
loop_
_entity.id
_entity.type
_entity.pdbx_description
1 polymer ?
#
loop_
_entity_poly.entity_id
_entity_poly.type
_entity_poly.pdbx_seq_one_letter_code
_entity_poly.pdbx_strand_id
1 'polypeptide(L)'
;MALEHKSLVRPDILPSGHCIPQNTKIILFFYSTGRMRRIWGKDCLEFKPKRWISKRYGIKHEPSFKFPAFNAGPRTCIGKEISFVQMKIVAATMIYNYHVQLVEDQSVSPSDSIIIQMKHGLKVKSGKSVLISGKGSNRYDLCLKSNSEHKQRRIQCGTAEKYS
;
A
#
# COMPACT_ATOMS: atom_id res chain seq x y z
N MET A 1 6.92 16.88 3.93
CA MET A 1 7.59 15.72 4.54
C MET A 1 7.05 15.54 5.95
N ALA A 2 6.44 14.40 6.25
CA ALA A 2 5.91 14.08 7.57
C ALA A 2 7.07 13.94 8.58
N LEU A 3 7.17 14.87 9.53
CA LEU A 3 8.22 14.91 10.54
C LEU A 3 7.63 14.62 11.90
N GLU A 4 7.74 13.37 12.35
CA GLU A 4 7.38 12.97 13.71
C GLU A 4 8.53 13.34 14.63
N HIS A 5 8.26 14.07 15.71
CA HIS A 5 9.29 14.42 16.67
C HIS A 5 8.85 14.14 18.11
N LYS A 6 9.83 13.85 18.96
CA LYS A 6 9.66 13.70 20.41
C LYS A 6 10.64 14.59 21.12
N SER A 7 10.21 15.21 22.21
CA SER A 7 11.05 16.04 23.05
C SER A 7 11.25 15.38 24.40
N LEU A 8 12.45 15.50 24.96
CA LEU A 8 12.77 14.96 26.28
C LEU A 8 12.26 15.90 27.37
N VAL A 9 11.42 15.36 28.28
CA VAL A 9 10.95 16.09 29.48
C VAL A 9 12.05 16.19 30.53
N ARG A 10 12.99 15.24 30.55
CA ARG A 10 14.18 15.20 31.42
C ARG A 10 15.35 14.59 30.62
N PRO A 11 16.61 14.83 31.02
CA PRO A 11 17.75 14.21 30.36
C PRO A 11 17.64 12.67 30.36
N ASP A 12 18.17 12.03 29.33
CA ASP A 12 18.14 10.57 29.18
C ASP A 12 19.44 10.05 28.56
N ILE A 13 19.76 8.78 28.80
CA ILE A 13 20.95 8.12 28.25
C ILE A 13 20.47 7.04 27.27
N LEU A 14 20.84 7.19 26.00
CA LEU A 14 20.52 6.19 24.99
C LEU A 14 21.21 4.85 25.28
N PRO A 15 20.72 3.72 24.74
CA PRO A 15 21.42 2.43 24.81
C PRO A 15 22.85 2.46 24.24
N SER A 16 23.19 3.47 23.44
CA SER A 16 24.55 3.72 22.94
C SER A 16 25.46 4.44 23.94
N GLY A 17 25.00 4.75 25.15
CA GLY A 17 25.72 5.53 26.17
C GLY A 17 25.69 7.04 25.97
N HIS A 18 25.07 7.54 24.89
CA HIS A 18 25.02 8.98 24.62
C HIS A 18 23.97 9.65 25.51
N CYS A 19 24.38 10.70 26.25
CA CYS A 19 23.49 11.54 27.01
C CYS A 19 22.77 12.54 26.10
N ILE A 20 21.44 12.62 26.25
CA ILE A 20 20.59 13.58 25.56
C ILE A 20 20.05 14.57 26.59
N PRO A 21 20.37 15.87 26.47
CA PRO A 21 19.83 16.90 27.35
C PRO A 21 18.31 17.01 27.27
N GLN A 22 17.71 17.53 28.34
CA GLN A 22 16.31 17.94 28.35
C GLN A 22 15.99 18.90 27.19
N ASN A 23 14.76 18.90 26.71
CA ASN A 23 14.25 19.74 25.62
C ASN A 23 14.89 19.48 24.24
N THR A 24 15.76 18.48 24.12
CA THR A 24 16.25 18.03 22.81
C THR A 24 15.09 17.41 22.02
N LYS A 25 14.94 17.85 20.76
CA LYS A 25 13.97 17.27 19.81
C LYS A 25 14.62 16.14 19.01
N ILE A 26 14.07 14.95 19.12
CA ILE A 26 14.42 13.79 18.30
C ILE A 26 13.43 13.69 17.15
N ILE A 27 13.93 13.75 15.91
CA ILE A 27 13.12 13.64 14.70
C ILE A 27 13.19 12.21 14.16
N LEU A 28 12.03 11.61 13.86
CA LEU A 28 11.88 10.26 13.36
C LEU A 28 11.39 10.29 11.91
N PHE A 29 12.21 9.76 11.00
CA PHE A 29 11.92 9.72 9.57
C PHE A 29 11.28 8.39 9.15
N PHE A 30 9.99 8.18 9.45
CA PHE A 30 9.32 6.90 9.19
C PHE A 30 9.34 6.47 7.72
N TYR A 31 9.18 7.42 6.80
CA TYR A 31 9.24 7.15 5.36
C TYR A 31 10.59 6.55 4.94
N SER A 32 11.68 7.14 5.43
CA SER A 32 13.05 6.74 5.15
C SER A 32 13.36 5.40 5.81
N THR A 33 13.02 5.23 7.10
CA THR A 33 13.19 3.97 7.84
C THR A 33 12.55 2.79 7.13
N GLY A 34 11.37 2.97 6.53
CA GLY A 34 10.68 1.95 5.73
C GLY A 34 11.40 1.52 4.44
N ARG A 35 12.40 2.28 3.99
CA ARG A 35 13.15 2.08 2.74
C ARG A 35 14.64 1.85 2.96
N MET A 36 15.10 1.81 4.22
CA MET A 36 16.50 1.61 4.55
C MET A 36 16.93 0.16 4.37
N ARG A 37 17.89 -0.08 3.46
CA ARG A 37 18.50 -1.40 3.22
C ARG A 37 19.07 -2.04 4.48
N ARG A 38 19.66 -1.26 5.40
CA ARG A 38 20.19 -1.74 6.68
C ARG A 38 19.11 -2.40 7.56
N ILE A 39 17.86 -1.96 7.44
CA ILE A 39 16.74 -2.41 8.27
C ILE A 39 15.95 -3.53 7.57
N TRP A 40 15.70 -3.37 6.27
CA TRP A 40 14.78 -4.21 5.51
C TRP A 40 15.45 -5.19 4.55
N GLY A 41 16.77 -5.09 4.36
CA GLY A 41 17.52 -5.91 3.41
C GLY A 41 17.55 -5.30 2.01
N LYS A 42 18.07 -6.06 1.04
CA LYS A 42 18.21 -5.62 -0.37
C LYS A 42 16.86 -5.35 -1.04
N ASP A 43 15.80 -6.04 -0.61
CA ASP A 43 14.44 -5.95 -1.13
C ASP A 43 13.61 -4.86 -0.41
N CYS A 44 14.25 -3.85 0.18
CA CYS A 44 13.59 -2.79 0.97
C CYS A 44 12.66 -1.89 0.15
N LEU A 45 12.82 -1.86 -1.17
CA LEU A 45 11.96 -1.10 -2.10
C LEU A 45 10.90 -1.97 -2.79
N GLU A 46 10.92 -3.29 -2.56
CA GLU A 46 9.99 -4.22 -3.20
C GLU A 46 8.68 -4.36 -2.41
N PHE A 47 7.54 -4.39 -3.12
CA PHE A 47 6.27 -4.78 -2.54
C PHE A 47 6.21 -6.30 -2.34
N LYS A 48 6.48 -6.76 -1.11
CA LYS A 48 6.59 -8.20 -0.78
C LYS A 48 5.66 -8.60 0.36
N PRO A 49 4.37 -8.93 0.10
CA PRO A 49 3.41 -9.33 1.13
C PRO A 49 3.86 -10.52 1.98
N LYS A 50 4.56 -11.48 1.36
CA LYS A 50 5.13 -12.66 2.05
C LYS A 50 6.06 -12.30 3.21
N ARG A 51 6.61 -11.08 3.27
CA ARG A 51 7.44 -10.59 4.39
C ARG A 51 6.72 -10.65 5.74
N TRP A 52 5.39 -10.53 5.71
CA TRP A 52 4.53 -10.44 6.90
C TRP A 52 3.88 -11.77 7.28
N ILE A 53 4.22 -12.86 6.58
CA ILE A 53 3.62 -14.18 6.79
C ILE A 53 4.70 -15.13 7.29
N SER A 54 4.44 -15.82 8.40
CA SER A 54 5.34 -16.82 8.98
C SER A 54 5.30 -18.11 8.16
N LYS A 55 6.31 -18.98 8.33
CA LYS A 55 6.35 -20.30 7.66
C LYS A 55 5.13 -21.18 8.00
N ARG A 56 4.47 -20.91 9.13
CA ARG A 56 3.25 -21.62 9.58
C ARG A 56 1.96 -20.89 9.16
N TYR A 57 2.02 -20.02 8.15
CA TYR A 57 0.90 -19.21 7.65
C TYR A 57 0.29 -18.24 8.69
N GLY A 58 0.99 -17.95 9.78
CA GLY A 58 0.59 -16.94 10.76
C GLY A 58 1.07 -15.53 10.40
N ILE A 59 0.53 -14.50 11.06
CA ILE A 59 1.03 -13.14 10.91
C ILE A 59 2.38 -13.02 11.62
N LYS A 60 3.41 -12.57 10.90
CA LYS A 60 4.72 -12.26 11.48
C LYS A 60 4.65 -10.91 12.18
N HIS A 61 4.84 -10.90 13.50
CA HIS A 61 5.01 -9.66 14.25
C HIS A 61 6.39 -9.06 14.01
N GLU A 62 6.45 -7.77 13.66
CA GLU A 62 7.69 -7.02 13.51
C GLU A 62 7.73 -5.93 14.60
N PRO A 63 8.85 -5.72 15.30
CA PRO A 63 8.91 -4.74 16.38
C PRO A 63 8.60 -3.32 15.90
N SER A 64 7.89 -2.54 16.72
CA SER A 64 7.44 -1.19 16.34
C SER A 64 8.57 -0.21 16.03
N PHE A 65 9.77 -0.39 16.61
CA PHE A 65 10.94 0.44 16.27
C PHE A 65 11.46 0.17 14.85
N LYS A 66 11.18 -1.02 14.30
CA LYS A 66 11.52 -1.38 12.93
C LYS A 66 10.39 -1.02 11.97
N PHE A 67 9.15 -1.17 12.41
CA PHE A 67 7.94 -0.84 11.65
C PHE A 67 7.04 0.17 12.40
N PRO A 68 7.38 1.47 12.37
CA PRO A 68 6.72 2.49 13.19
C PRO A 68 5.42 3.07 12.59
N ALA A 69 4.72 2.32 11.72
CA ALA A 69 3.55 2.82 10.99
C ALA A 69 2.42 3.34 11.90
N PHE A 70 2.32 2.81 13.12
CA PHE A 70 1.35 3.23 14.13
C PHE A 70 2.02 3.75 15.41
N ASN A 71 3.24 4.29 15.31
CA ASN A 71 4.07 4.66 16.46
C ASN A 71 4.37 3.45 17.39
N ALA A 72 4.88 3.72 18.59
CA ALA A 72 5.26 2.72 19.58
C ALA A 72 5.05 3.22 21.01
N GLY A 73 4.90 2.29 21.96
CA GLY A 73 4.78 2.57 23.39
C GLY A 73 3.45 3.22 23.76
N PRO A 74 3.39 4.00 24.86
CA PRO A 74 2.16 4.65 25.34
C PRO A 74 1.50 5.62 24.35
N ARG A 75 2.25 6.07 23.33
CA ARG A 75 1.78 6.95 22.25
C ARG A 75 1.58 6.19 20.93
N THR A 76 1.31 4.88 21.01
CA THR A 76 0.84 4.10 19.86
C THR A 76 -0.50 4.66 19.38
N CYS A 77 -0.72 4.67 18.07
CA CYS A 77 -1.95 5.20 17.47
C CYS A 77 -3.17 4.46 18.03
N ILE A 78 -4.06 5.21 18.69
CA ILE A 78 -5.32 4.69 19.23
C ILE A 78 -6.23 4.11 18.13
N GLY A 79 -6.13 4.66 16.91
CA GLY A 79 -6.90 4.21 15.75
C GLY A 79 -6.33 2.99 15.03
N LYS A 80 -5.26 2.35 15.54
CA LYS A 80 -4.58 1.23 14.85
C LYS A 80 -5.54 0.10 14.50
N GLU A 81 -6.29 -0.40 15.48
CA GLU A 81 -7.16 -1.57 15.28
C GLU A 81 -8.34 -1.24 14.36
N ILE A 82 -8.94 -0.05 14.53
CA ILE A 82 -10.01 0.45 13.66
C ILE A 82 -9.51 0.57 12.21
N SER A 83 -8.30 1.11 12.01
CA SER A 83 -7.69 1.24 10.69
C SER A 83 -7.51 -0.13 10.01
N PHE A 84 -7.08 -1.15 10.75
CA PHE A 84 -6.94 -2.50 10.20
C PHE A 84 -8.28 -3.10 9.79
N VAL A 85 -9.34 -2.91 10.58
CA VAL A 85 -10.69 -3.38 10.22
C VAL A 85 -11.16 -2.70 8.94
N GLN A 86 -11.06 -1.37 8.86
CA GLN A 86 -11.47 -0.61 7.68
C GLN A 86 -10.67 -0.99 6.43
N MET A 87 -9.34 -1.12 6.54
CA MET A 87 -8.48 -1.54 5.44
C MET A 87 -8.84 -2.94 4.93
N LYS A 88 -9.15 -3.88 5.83
CA LYS A 88 -9.59 -5.23 5.44
C LYS A 88 -10.92 -5.19 4.69
N ILE A 89 -11.89 -4.40 5.16
CA ILE A 89 -13.19 -4.24 4.49
C ILE A 89 -12.97 -3.68 3.08
N VAL A 90 -12.25 -2.55 2.96
CA VAL A 90 -11.99 -1.92 1.65
C VAL A 90 -11.25 -2.88 0.72
N ALA A 91 -10.20 -3.56 1.20
CA ALA A 91 -9.45 -4.51 0.39
C ALA A 91 -10.31 -5.70 -0.06
N ALA A 92 -11.11 -6.28 0.84
CA ALA A 92 -12.00 -7.39 0.51
C ALA A 92 -13.06 -6.96 -0.50
N THR A 93 -13.69 -5.79 -0.32
CA THR A 93 -14.67 -5.23 -1.26
C THR A 93 -14.04 -4.96 -2.62
N MET A 94 -12.83 -4.40 -2.66
CA MET A 94 -12.11 -4.14 -3.91
C MET A 94 -11.79 -5.44 -4.66
N ILE A 95 -11.19 -6.42 -3.97
CA ILE A 95 -10.81 -7.72 -4.56
C ILE A 95 -12.03 -8.49 -5.05
N TYR A 96 -13.14 -8.45 -4.30
CA TYR A 96 -14.34 -9.22 -4.63
C TYR A 96 -15.12 -8.61 -5.80
N ASN A 97 -15.28 -7.29 -5.82
CA ASN A 97 -16.22 -6.62 -6.74
C ASN A 97 -15.55 -6.00 -7.97
N TYR A 98 -14.24 -5.76 -7.95
CA TYR A 98 -13.57 -5.00 -8.99
C TYR A 98 -12.33 -5.70 -9.54
N HIS A 99 -12.15 -5.62 -10.85
CA HIS A 99 -10.88 -5.87 -11.51
C HIS A 99 -10.18 -4.53 -11.73
N VAL A 100 -9.09 -4.28 -11.00
CA VAL A 100 -8.36 -3.01 -11.01
C VAL A 100 -7.12 -3.14 -11.89
N GLN A 101 -6.99 -2.27 -12.89
CA GLN A 101 -5.80 -2.14 -13.74
C GLN A 101 -5.22 -0.74 -13.59
N LEU A 102 -3.89 -0.67 -13.45
CA LEU A 102 -3.18 0.60 -13.39
C LEU A 102 -3.17 1.26 -14.78
N VAL A 103 -3.37 2.58 -14.83
CA VAL A 103 -3.12 3.33 -16.08
C VAL A 103 -1.60 3.44 -16.28
N GLU A 104 -1.13 3.11 -17.48
CA GLU A 104 0.29 3.18 -17.84
C GLU A 104 0.82 4.64 -17.80
N ASP A 105 2.14 4.79 -17.73
CA ASP A 105 2.87 6.07 -17.83
C ASP A 105 2.49 7.16 -16.81
N GLN A 106 1.96 6.78 -15.65
CA GLN A 106 1.72 7.73 -14.55
C GLN A 106 2.91 7.80 -13.58
N SER A 107 3.30 9.02 -13.19
CA SER A 107 4.32 9.23 -12.16
C SER A 107 3.72 9.11 -10.76
N VAL A 108 4.06 8.04 -10.04
CA VAL A 108 3.70 7.86 -8.63
C VAL A 108 4.83 8.34 -7.73
N SER A 109 4.63 9.49 -7.08
CA SER A 109 5.58 10.03 -6.11
C SER A 109 4.85 10.54 -4.85
N PRO A 110 5.48 10.51 -3.68
CA PRO A 110 4.90 11.15 -2.49
C PRO A 110 4.84 12.67 -2.67
N SER A 111 3.86 13.31 -2.06
CA SER A 111 3.77 14.77 -1.92
C SER A 111 4.55 15.26 -0.70
N ASP A 112 5.03 16.50 -0.76
CA ASP A 112 5.66 17.18 0.37
C ASP A 112 4.61 17.75 1.34
N SER A 113 3.93 16.86 2.04
CA SER A 113 2.86 17.19 2.99
C SER A 113 3.17 16.69 4.42
N ILE A 114 2.37 17.13 5.40
CA ILE A 114 2.43 16.66 6.80
C ILE A 114 1.98 15.19 6.88
N ILE A 115 0.93 14.83 6.15
CA ILE A 115 0.50 13.45 5.94
C ILE A 115 0.95 13.05 4.54
N ILE A 116 1.73 11.98 4.39
CA ILE A 116 2.23 11.54 3.09
C ILE A 116 1.05 11.15 2.19
N GLN A 117 0.92 11.83 1.05
CA GLN A 117 -0.10 11.57 0.04
C GLN A 117 0.57 11.31 -1.31
N MET A 118 -0.22 10.86 -2.29
CA MET A 118 0.26 10.67 -3.66
C MET A 118 0.18 12.00 -4.41
N LYS A 119 1.32 12.54 -4.85
CA LYS A 119 1.40 13.87 -5.48
C LYS A 119 0.51 14.03 -6.70
N HIS A 120 0.38 12.98 -7.51
CA HIS A 120 -0.41 12.99 -8.76
C HIS A 120 -1.60 12.03 -8.69
N GLY A 121 -1.99 11.60 -7.49
CA GLY A 121 -3.00 10.55 -7.29
C GLY A 121 -2.55 9.18 -7.78
N LEU A 122 -3.51 8.25 -7.90
CA LEU A 122 -3.35 6.93 -8.51
C LEU A 122 -4.51 6.69 -9.48
N LYS A 123 -4.23 6.77 -10.78
CA LYS A 123 -5.23 6.55 -11.82
C LYS A 123 -5.37 5.06 -12.08
N VAL A 124 -6.60 4.54 -11.98
CA VAL A 124 -6.90 3.14 -12.25
C VAL A 124 -8.10 3.01 -13.18
N LYS A 125 -8.09 1.98 -14.01
CA LYS A 125 -9.28 1.48 -14.72
C LYS A 125 -9.89 0.39 -13.84
N SER A 126 -11.19 0.46 -13.58
CA SER A 126 -11.91 -0.57 -12.84
C SER A 126 -13.06 -1.12 -13.69
N GLY A 127 -13.12 -2.45 -13.77
CA GLY A 127 -14.28 -3.18 -14.27
C GLY A 127 -14.99 -3.90 -13.12
N LYS A 128 -16.30 -4.10 -13.22
CA LYS A 128 -17.01 -4.99 -12.27
C LYS A 128 -16.55 -6.43 -12.49
N SER A 129 -16.24 -7.13 -11.40
CA SER A 129 -16.01 -8.57 -11.43
C SER A 129 -17.35 -9.27 -11.68
N VAL A 130 -17.50 -9.92 -12.85
CA VAL A 130 -18.70 -10.71 -13.16
C VAL A 130 -18.51 -12.12 -12.60
N LEU A 131 -19.34 -12.50 -11.62
CA LEU A 131 -19.44 -13.87 -11.16
C LEU A 131 -20.21 -14.67 -12.21
N ILE A 132 -19.51 -15.34 -13.13
CA ILE A 132 -20.14 -16.33 -13.99
C ILE A 132 -20.39 -17.57 -13.14
N SER A 133 -21.65 -17.81 -12.78
CA SER A 133 -22.10 -19.06 -12.15
C SER A 133 -22.00 -20.19 -13.19
N GLY A 134 -20.79 -20.74 -13.36
CA GLY A 134 -20.51 -21.86 -14.24
C GLY A 134 -19.74 -22.92 -13.45
N LYS A 135 -20.33 -24.13 -13.34
CA LYS A 135 -19.73 -25.28 -12.68
C LYS A 135 -18.29 -25.52 -13.18
N GLY A 136 -17.32 -25.54 -12.25
CA GLY A 136 -16.11 -26.35 -12.39
C GLY A 136 -14.90 -25.78 -13.13
N SER A 137 -14.74 -24.46 -13.31
CA SER A 137 -13.49 -23.89 -13.85
C SER A 137 -12.99 -22.69 -13.04
N ASN A 138 -11.66 -22.61 -12.86
CA ASN A 138 -11.00 -21.70 -11.92
C ASN A 138 -11.22 -20.22 -12.32
N ARG A 139 -11.49 -19.36 -11.32
CA ARG A 139 -11.96 -17.96 -11.46
C ARG A 139 -11.05 -17.06 -12.31
N TYR A 140 -9.77 -17.39 -12.43
CA TYR A 140 -8.77 -16.59 -13.11
C TYR A 140 -8.73 -16.84 -14.63
N ASP A 141 -9.06 -18.06 -15.08
CA ASP A 141 -8.94 -18.45 -16.49
C ASP A 141 -10.13 -17.99 -17.35
N LEU A 142 -11.31 -17.80 -16.75
CA LEU A 142 -12.53 -17.42 -17.46
C LEU A 142 -12.57 -15.94 -17.86
N CYS A 143 -11.95 -15.05 -17.08
CA CYS A 143 -11.93 -13.61 -17.37
C CYS A 143 -10.91 -13.24 -18.47
N LEU A 144 -9.80 -13.97 -18.58
CA LEU A 144 -8.85 -13.81 -19.69
C LEU A 144 -9.50 -14.17 -21.04
N LYS A 145 -10.38 -15.18 -21.05
CA LYS A 145 -11.12 -15.57 -22.26
C LYS A 145 -12.13 -14.50 -22.70
N SER A 146 -12.91 -13.92 -21.77
CA SER A 146 -13.89 -12.88 -22.15
C SER A 146 -13.22 -11.59 -22.67
N ASN A 147 -12.03 -11.24 -22.17
CA ASN A 147 -11.25 -10.12 -22.69
C ASN A 147 -10.64 -10.38 -24.07
N SER A 148 -10.33 -11.64 -24.41
CA SER A 148 -9.88 -11.99 -25.77
C SER A 148 -11.01 -11.91 -26.80
N GLU A 149 -12.23 -12.33 -26.44
CA GLU A 149 -13.40 -12.27 -27.33
C GLU A 149 -13.91 -10.84 -27.55
N HIS A 150 -13.80 -9.96 -26.55
CA HIS A 150 -14.16 -8.55 -26.69
C HIS A 150 -13.17 -7.73 -27.54
N LYS A 151 -11.91 -8.17 -27.64
CA LYS A 151 -10.92 -7.53 -28.52
C LYS A 151 -11.18 -7.84 -30.00
N GLN A 152 -11.83 -8.97 -30.30
CA GLN A 152 -12.18 -9.37 -31.68
C GLN A 152 -13.40 -8.62 -32.24
N ARG A 153 -14.35 -8.16 -31.41
CA ARG A 153 -15.60 -7.52 -31.87
C ARG A 153 -15.52 -6.00 -32.08
N ARG A 154 -14.34 -5.38 -31.97
CA ARG A 154 -14.15 -3.93 -32.16
C ARG A 154 -13.51 -3.53 -33.50
N ILE A 155 -13.34 -4.48 -34.42
CA ILE A 155 -12.89 -4.23 -35.80
C ILE A 155 -14.01 -4.67 -36.76
N GLN A 156 -15.17 -4.03 -36.69
CA GLN A 156 -16.21 -4.07 -37.73
C GLN A 156 -17.32 -3.06 -37.39
N CYS A 157 -16.98 -1.77 -37.30
CA CYS A 157 -17.97 -0.70 -37.49
C CYS A 157 -17.22 0.59 -37.79
N GLY A 158 -17.11 0.92 -39.07
CA GLY A 158 -16.47 2.14 -39.53
C GLY A 158 -16.17 2.09 -41.01
N THR A 159 -17.17 2.39 -41.84
CA THR A 159 -17.07 3.18 -43.08
C THR A 159 -18.46 3.27 -43.71
N ALA A 160 -19.10 4.44 -43.60
CA ALA A 160 -19.95 5.05 -44.64
C ALA A 160 -20.59 6.36 -44.12
N GLU A 161 -19.80 7.43 -44.08
CA GLU A 161 -20.33 8.79 -44.29
C GLU A 161 -19.88 9.22 -45.67
N LYS A 162 -20.81 9.41 -46.61
CA LYS A 162 -20.63 10.19 -47.84
C LYS A 162 -21.96 10.36 -48.61
N TYR A 163 -22.36 11.62 -48.80
CA TYR A 163 -23.40 12.17 -49.71
C TYR A 163 -24.85 11.72 -49.39
N SER A 164 -25.88 12.57 -49.35
CA SER A 164 -26.14 13.90 -49.92
C SER A 164 -27.19 14.62 -49.08
#